data_AF-A0A2R7Y4C2-F1
#
_entry.id   AF-A0A2R7Y4C2-F1
#
_cell.length_a   1.000
_cell.length_b   1.000
_cell.length_c   1.000
_cell.angle_alpha   90.00
_cell.angle_beta   90.00
_cell.angle_gamma   90.00
#
_symmetry.space_group_name_H-M   'P 1'
#
loop_
_entity.id
_entity.type
_entity.pdbx_description
1 polymer ?
#
loop_
_entity_poly.entity_id
_entity_poly.type
_entity_poly.pdbx_seq_one_letter_code
_entity_poly.pdbx_strand_id
1 'polypeptide(L)'
;MGVCSLCGRASKIVSRSVGVCYECLTKRAGALTFSRTTHASYRGSLGLPEAVPEEGGRRCVLCVNECSIGDGRVGYCGLWRNEGGLLKHVAGLNKFLGLWYLDPHPTNCVAGPVCPANTGRGYPKYTLTEGVEVGYSNLAVFFGGCMLNCLFCQNFEHKEMVAKALKGGFKTLVSVDEVVEVGLSDKVSCVCFFGGDPGPHAPQALAIARKLLTLSSGKVKRVCWETNGLENPSVMSEMAKMTLSPLLKAGFHCWVLSDTPP
;
A
#
# COMPACT_ATOMS: atom_id res chain seq x y z
N MET A 1 -27.41 -3.12 -12.43
CA MET A 1 -26.97 -3.16 -13.84
C MET A 1 -26.49 -1.79 -14.24
N GLY A 2 -25.32 -1.69 -14.91
CA GLY A 2 -24.80 -0.45 -15.46
C GLY A 2 -25.07 -0.35 -16.96
N VAL A 3 -24.97 0.86 -17.52
CA VAL A 3 -25.18 1.15 -18.94
C VAL A 3 -23.96 1.91 -19.45
N CYS A 4 -23.40 1.47 -20.59
CA CYS A 4 -22.26 2.13 -21.20
C CYS A 4 -22.71 3.41 -21.91
N SER A 5 -22.17 4.56 -21.52
CA SER A 5 -22.49 5.86 -22.13
C SER A 5 -22.06 5.98 -23.60
N LEU A 6 -21.14 5.13 -24.07
CA LEU A 6 -20.59 5.18 -25.43
C LEU A 6 -21.32 4.28 -26.43
N CYS A 7 -21.86 3.13 -26.00
CA CYS A 7 -22.49 2.16 -26.90
C CYS A 7 -23.88 1.69 -26.46
N GLY A 8 -24.42 2.22 -25.36
CA GLY A 8 -25.73 1.87 -24.84
C GLY A 8 -25.84 0.48 -24.23
N ARG A 9 -24.78 -0.35 -24.25
CA ARG A 9 -24.81 -1.70 -23.69
C ARG A 9 -25.14 -1.66 -22.19
N ALA A 10 -26.24 -2.30 -21.81
CA ALA A 10 -26.59 -2.57 -20.42
C ALA A 10 -26.11 -3.96 -20.00
N SER A 11 -25.36 -4.07 -18.91
CA SER A 11 -24.93 -5.37 -18.36
C SER A 11 -24.51 -5.29 -16.89
N LYS A 12 -24.51 -6.44 -16.20
CA LYS A 12 -24.02 -6.55 -14.81
C LYS A 12 -22.52 -6.26 -14.69
N ILE A 13 -21.75 -6.48 -15.77
CA ILE A 13 -20.30 -6.24 -15.81
C ILE A 13 -19.93 -4.79 -16.17
N VAL A 14 -20.91 -3.94 -16.50
CA VAL A 14 -20.67 -2.51 -16.73
C VAL A 14 -20.69 -1.79 -15.38
N SER A 15 -19.54 -1.24 -14.98
CA SER A 15 -19.42 -0.44 -13.76
C SER A 15 -20.21 0.86 -13.89
N ARG A 16 -21.07 1.14 -12.90
CA ARG A 16 -21.77 2.43 -12.81
C ARG A 16 -20.81 3.58 -12.51
N SER A 17 -19.77 3.32 -11.72
CA SER A 17 -18.79 4.34 -11.34
C SER A 17 -17.93 4.79 -12.53
N VAL A 18 -17.55 3.85 -13.41
CA VAL A 18 -16.78 4.18 -14.63
C VAL A 18 -17.69 4.66 -15.76
N GLY A 19 -18.93 4.17 -15.83
CA GLY A 19 -19.92 4.59 -16.84
C GLY A 19 -19.67 4.06 -18.26
N VAL A 20 -18.59 3.30 -18.48
CA VAL A 20 -18.18 2.79 -19.79
C VAL A 20 -17.85 1.30 -19.69
N CYS A 21 -18.24 0.50 -20.68
CA CYS A 21 -17.93 -0.93 -20.72
C CYS A 21 -16.47 -1.19 -21.12
N TYR A 22 -15.95 -2.37 -20.73
CA TYR A 22 -14.58 -2.80 -21.05
C TYR A 22 -14.23 -2.68 -22.54
N GLU A 23 -15.11 -3.13 -23.44
CA GLU A 23 -14.85 -3.06 -24.88
C GLU A 23 -14.71 -1.61 -25.39
N CYS A 24 -15.50 -0.67 -24.86
CA CYS A 24 -15.37 0.72 -25.27
C CYS A 24 -14.10 1.35 -24.68
N LEU A 25 -13.74 1.01 -23.44
CA LEU A 25 -12.50 1.49 -22.81
C LEU A 25 -11.26 1.07 -23.59
N THR A 26 -11.24 -0.15 -24.15
CA THR A 26 -10.06 -0.68 -24.87
C THR A 26 -10.02 -0.34 -26.36
N LYS A 27 -11.18 -0.15 -27.02
CA LYS A 27 -11.24 0.00 -28.48
C LYS A 27 -11.50 1.43 -28.97
N ARG A 28 -11.98 2.33 -28.12
CA ARG A 28 -12.35 3.70 -28.54
C ARG A 28 -11.35 4.73 -28.01
N ALA A 29 -10.80 5.52 -28.94
CA ALA A 29 -9.98 6.68 -28.59
C ALA A 29 -10.76 7.62 -27.65
N GLY A 30 -10.09 8.11 -26.61
CA GLY A 30 -10.68 9.01 -25.62
C GLY A 30 -11.63 8.36 -24.59
N ALA A 31 -11.94 7.05 -24.69
CA ALA A 31 -12.80 6.40 -23.72
C ALA A 31 -12.19 6.36 -22.30
N LEU A 32 -10.85 6.37 -22.20
CA LEU A 32 -10.15 6.44 -20.91
C LEU A 32 -10.43 7.74 -20.14
N THR A 33 -10.82 8.82 -20.81
CA THR A 33 -11.17 10.08 -20.15
C THR A 33 -12.31 9.90 -19.16
N PHE A 34 -13.30 9.04 -19.45
CA PHE A 34 -14.39 8.74 -18.50
C PHE A 34 -13.86 8.16 -17.18
N SER A 35 -12.94 7.19 -17.28
CA SER A 35 -12.29 6.61 -16.11
C SER A 35 -11.45 7.66 -15.36
N ARG A 36 -10.60 8.40 -16.09
CA ARG A 36 -9.73 9.45 -15.53
C ARG A 36 -10.54 10.52 -14.80
N THR A 37 -11.67 10.97 -15.36
CA THR A 37 -12.57 11.93 -14.73
C THR A 37 -13.19 11.40 -13.43
N THR A 38 -13.68 10.16 -13.41
CA THR A 38 -14.20 9.56 -12.16
C THR A 38 -13.11 9.48 -11.09
N HIS A 39 -11.91 9.04 -11.48
CA HIS A 39 -10.76 8.96 -10.56
C HIS A 39 -10.38 10.35 -10.00
N ALA A 40 -10.28 11.36 -10.86
CA ALA A 40 -9.99 12.75 -10.49
C ALA A 40 -11.05 13.31 -9.54
N SER A 41 -12.33 13.19 -9.90
CA SER A 41 -13.45 13.68 -9.09
C SER A 41 -13.48 13.05 -7.70
N TYR A 42 -13.30 11.74 -7.60
CA TYR A 42 -13.25 11.06 -6.30
C TYR A 42 -12.11 11.59 -5.43
N ARG A 43 -10.91 11.76 -6.00
CA ARG A 43 -9.75 12.26 -5.25
C ARG A 43 -9.88 13.73 -4.87
N GLY A 44 -10.37 14.56 -5.78
CA GLY A 44 -10.67 15.97 -5.54
C GLY A 44 -11.67 16.16 -4.40
N SER A 45 -12.70 15.30 -4.32
CA SER A 45 -13.67 15.33 -3.22
C SER A 45 -13.05 15.12 -1.82
N LEU A 46 -11.91 14.42 -1.76
CA LEU A 46 -11.15 14.19 -0.53
C LEU A 46 -10.10 15.29 -0.28
N GLY A 47 -9.83 16.16 -1.25
CA GLY A 47 -8.72 17.12 -1.22
C GLY A 47 -7.37 16.48 -1.52
N LEU A 48 -7.34 15.35 -2.22
CA LEU A 48 -6.12 14.70 -2.70
C LEU A 48 -5.80 15.16 -4.13
N PRO A 49 -4.53 15.09 -4.60
CA PRO A 49 -4.17 15.44 -5.97
C PRO A 49 -4.99 14.63 -6.99
N GLU A 50 -5.64 15.31 -7.94
CA GLU A 50 -6.55 14.69 -8.91
C GLU A 50 -5.81 13.87 -9.98
N ALA A 51 -4.61 14.29 -10.34
CA ALA A 51 -3.71 13.63 -11.27
C ALA A 51 -2.30 13.49 -10.67
N VAL A 52 -1.46 12.67 -11.32
CA VAL A 52 -0.04 12.58 -10.98
C VAL A 52 0.61 13.96 -11.25
N PRO A 53 1.35 14.53 -10.29
CA PRO A 53 2.10 15.77 -10.54
C PRO A 53 3.21 15.54 -11.57
N GLU A 54 3.23 16.32 -12.66
CA GLU A 54 4.13 16.10 -13.81
C GLU A 54 5.08 17.27 -14.13
N GLU A 55 4.86 18.48 -13.61
CA GLU A 55 5.61 19.67 -14.05
C GLU A 55 6.35 20.44 -12.93
N GLY A 56 7.58 20.86 -13.25
CA GLY A 56 8.31 21.95 -12.57
C GLY A 56 8.74 21.71 -11.12
N GLY A 57 8.72 20.47 -10.65
CA GLY A 57 8.89 20.12 -9.25
C GLY A 57 10.07 19.22 -8.90
N ARG A 58 10.16 18.86 -7.62
CA ARG A 58 11.11 17.84 -7.14
C ARG A 58 10.59 16.45 -7.48
N ARG A 59 11.41 15.68 -8.21
CA ARG A 59 11.08 14.29 -8.59
C ARG A 59 11.11 13.35 -7.38
N CYS A 60 10.03 12.59 -7.17
CA CYS A 60 9.92 11.49 -6.21
C CYS A 60 9.97 10.16 -6.95
N VAL A 61 10.93 9.29 -6.61
CA VAL A 61 11.19 8.04 -7.37
C VAL A 61 10.79 6.78 -6.60
N LEU A 62 9.92 6.87 -5.60
CA LEU A 62 9.55 5.72 -4.75
C LEU A 62 8.64 4.70 -5.44
N CYS A 63 7.97 5.08 -6.52
CA CYS A 63 7.02 4.23 -7.24
C CYS A 63 6.94 4.64 -8.72
N VAL A 64 6.21 3.85 -9.51
CA VAL A 64 6.01 4.05 -10.96
C VAL A 64 5.47 5.42 -11.36
N ASN A 65 4.79 6.14 -10.45
CA ASN A 65 4.23 7.45 -10.78
C ASN A 65 5.30 8.54 -10.96
N GLU A 66 6.49 8.33 -10.40
CA GLU A 66 7.65 9.24 -10.52
C GLU A 66 7.34 10.75 -10.40
N CYS A 67 6.45 11.11 -9.47
CA CYS A 67 5.83 12.44 -9.42
C CYS A 67 6.87 13.58 -9.44
N SER A 68 6.63 14.59 -10.28
CA SER A 68 7.30 15.90 -10.26
C SER A 68 6.50 16.85 -9.36
N ILE A 69 6.93 16.98 -8.10
CA ILE A 69 6.13 17.63 -7.05
C ILE A 69 6.54 19.12 -6.94
N GLY A 70 5.67 20.03 -7.36
CA GLY A 70 5.88 21.48 -7.21
C GLY A 70 6.05 21.91 -5.74
N ASP A 71 6.74 23.03 -5.49
CA ASP A 71 7.00 23.50 -4.13
C ASP A 71 5.70 23.76 -3.34
N GLY A 72 5.67 23.34 -2.07
CA GLY A 72 4.48 23.35 -1.22
C GLY A 72 3.38 22.34 -1.60
N ARG A 73 3.55 21.57 -2.67
CA ARG A 73 2.59 20.56 -3.14
C ARG A 73 2.97 19.16 -2.65
N VAL A 74 2.03 18.23 -2.79
CA VAL A 74 2.22 16.81 -2.43
C VAL A 74 2.16 15.91 -3.67
N GLY A 75 2.86 14.78 -3.61
CA GLY A 75 2.80 13.72 -4.62
C GLY A 75 1.44 13.04 -4.66
N TYR A 76 1.22 12.19 -5.67
CA TYR A 76 -0.08 11.54 -5.87
C TYR A 76 -0.55 10.71 -4.66
N CYS A 77 0.35 10.09 -3.90
CA CYS A 77 -0.04 9.38 -2.68
C CYS A 77 -0.49 10.30 -1.53
N GLY A 78 -0.23 11.61 -1.62
CA GLY A 78 -0.49 12.62 -0.59
C GLY A 78 0.46 12.59 0.62
N LEU A 79 1.49 11.75 0.58
CA LEU A 79 2.38 11.51 1.73
C LEU A 79 3.76 12.16 1.62
N TRP A 80 4.17 12.52 0.41
CA TRP A 80 5.44 13.19 0.16
C TRP A 80 5.17 14.61 -0.31
N ARG A 81 5.72 15.59 0.40
CA ARG A 81 5.62 17.02 0.11
C ARG A 81 6.97 17.54 -0.36
N ASN A 82 6.96 18.43 -1.35
CA ASN A 82 8.13 19.24 -1.65
C ASN A 82 8.11 20.49 -0.77
N GLU A 83 9.13 20.68 0.06
CA GLU A 83 9.32 21.87 0.88
C GLU A 83 10.72 22.44 0.63
N GLY A 84 10.80 23.56 -0.08
CA GLY A 84 12.07 24.23 -0.38
C GLY A 84 12.99 23.38 -1.26
N GLY A 85 12.43 22.59 -2.18
CA GLY A 85 13.18 21.69 -3.06
C GLY A 85 13.53 20.32 -2.44
N LEU A 86 13.13 20.06 -1.20
CA LEU A 86 13.37 18.80 -0.49
C LEU A 86 12.08 18.01 -0.33
N LEU A 87 12.14 16.70 -0.60
CA LEU A 87 11.03 15.80 -0.32
C LEU A 87 10.99 15.45 1.16
N LYS A 88 9.87 15.76 1.81
CA LYS A 88 9.59 15.39 3.19
C LYS A 88 8.32 14.55 3.26
N HIS A 89 8.38 13.50 4.07
CA HIS A 89 7.20 12.73 4.38
C HIS A 89 6.30 13.52 5.35
N VAL A 90 4.99 13.53 5.13
CA VAL A 90 4.03 14.34 5.93
C VAL A 90 3.98 13.96 7.41
N ALA A 91 4.38 12.74 7.76
CA ALA A 91 4.48 12.26 9.13
C ALA A 91 5.92 12.33 9.70
N GLY A 92 6.89 12.82 8.92
CA GLY A 92 8.31 12.57 9.17
C GLY A 92 8.69 11.10 8.93
N LEU A 93 9.93 10.74 9.29
CA LEU A 93 10.50 9.41 9.04
C LEU A 93 10.48 8.48 10.27
N ASN A 94 10.20 9.02 11.47
CA ASN A 94 10.07 8.23 12.70
C ASN A 94 8.61 7.86 13.02
N LYS A 95 7.67 8.32 12.18
CA LYS A 95 6.25 8.03 12.29
C LYS A 95 5.66 7.78 10.91
N PHE A 96 4.51 7.13 10.88
CA PHE A 96 3.72 6.93 9.68
C PHE A 96 2.24 7.16 9.96
N LEU A 97 1.47 7.42 8.91
CA LEU A 97 0.01 7.47 9.00
C LEU A 97 -0.52 6.06 8.90
N GLY A 98 -1.30 5.62 9.88
CA GLY A 98 -1.79 4.26 9.91
C GLY A 98 -2.34 3.85 11.28
N LEU A 99 -2.47 2.55 11.44
CA LEU A 99 -2.83 1.87 12.68
C LEU A 99 -2.19 0.49 12.68
N TRP A 100 -2.16 -0.16 13.83
CA TRP A 100 -1.75 -1.54 13.95
C TRP A 100 -2.67 -2.31 14.89
N TYR A 101 -2.74 -3.63 14.72
CA TYR A 101 -3.45 -4.52 15.63
C TYR A 101 -2.81 -5.91 15.62
N LEU A 102 -3.05 -6.67 16.68
CA LEU A 102 -2.69 -8.08 16.73
C LEU A 102 -3.78 -8.90 16.07
N ASP A 103 -3.39 -9.72 15.10
CA ASP A 103 -4.26 -10.62 14.36
C ASP A 103 -3.84 -12.08 14.63
N PRO A 104 -4.60 -12.83 15.45
CA PRO A 104 -4.24 -14.17 15.89
C PRO A 104 -4.05 -15.16 14.75
N HIS A 105 -3.14 -16.12 14.92
CA HIS A 105 -3.01 -17.27 14.02
C HIS A 105 -4.05 -18.36 14.35
N PRO A 106 -4.67 -19.00 13.34
CA PRO A 106 -4.53 -18.72 11.91
C PRO A 106 -5.23 -17.42 11.52
N THR A 107 -4.53 -16.61 10.74
CA THR A 107 -5.06 -15.34 10.23
C THR A 107 -5.79 -15.58 8.92
N ASN A 108 -6.76 -14.71 8.59
CA ASN A 108 -7.47 -14.72 7.31
C ASN A 108 -6.62 -14.22 6.12
N CYS A 109 -5.30 -14.09 6.30
CA CYS A 109 -4.38 -13.70 5.26
C CYS A 109 -4.58 -14.54 3.99
N VAL A 110 -4.68 -13.86 2.85
CA VAL A 110 -4.83 -14.49 1.52
C VAL A 110 -3.66 -15.43 1.20
N ALA A 111 -2.49 -15.19 1.78
CA ALA A 111 -1.32 -16.06 1.67
C ALA A 111 -1.36 -17.27 2.61
N GLY A 112 -2.46 -17.49 3.35
CA GLY A 112 -2.63 -18.59 4.30
C GLY A 112 -2.16 -19.96 3.79
N PRO A 113 -2.49 -20.39 2.56
CA PRO A 113 -2.06 -21.68 2.00
C PRO A 113 -0.54 -21.87 1.87
N VAL A 114 0.23 -20.78 1.87
CA VAL A 114 1.70 -20.80 1.74
C VAL A 114 2.42 -20.18 2.94
N CYS A 115 1.67 -19.65 3.92
CA CYS A 115 2.22 -18.96 5.07
C CYS A 115 2.79 -19.95 6.10
N PRO A 116 4.06 -19.81 6.55
CA PRO A 116 4.62 -20.66 7.60
C PRO A 116 3.77 -20.72 8.87
N ALA A 117 3.19 -19.58 9.27
CA ALA A 117 2.37 -19.49 10.48
C ALA A 117 1.05 -20.26 10.38
N ASN A 118 0.51 -20.45 9.18
CA ASN A 118 -0.75 -21.16 8.94
C ASN A 118 -0.53 -22.62 8.50
N THR A 119 0.71 -23.03 8.20
CA THR A 119 0.98 -24.34 7.57
C THR A 119 2.06 -25.17 8.26
N GLY A 120 2.88 -24.60 9.15
CA GLY A 120 4.06 -25.28 9.70
C GLY A 120 5.24 -25.37 8.70
N ARG A 121 5.10 -24.80 7.49
CA ARG A 121 6.13 -24.89 6.45
C ARG A 121 7.43 -24.19 6.88
N GLY A 122 8.52 -24.97 6.88
CA GLY A 122 9.85 -24.45 7.22
C GLY A 122 10.18 -24.48 8.71
N TYR A 123 9.46 -25.28 9.51
CA TYR A 123 9.83 -25.56 10.89
C TYR A 123 11.24 -26.17 10.99
N PRO A 124 12.05 -25.80 12.00
CA PRO A 124 11.84 -24.74 12.99
C PRO A 124 12.33 -23.35 12.52
N LYS A 125 12.90 -23.26 11.32
CA LYS A 125 13.58 -22.05 10.84
C LYS A 125 12.63 -20.87 10.65
N TYR A 126 11.42 -21.11 10.18
CA TYR A 126 10.47 -20.07 9.79
C TYR A 126 9.15 -20.13 10.55
N THR A 127 8.98 -21.04 11.49
CA THR A 127 7.74 -21.18 12.28
C THR A 127 8.05 -21.81 13.63
N LEU A 128 7.25 -21.48 14.63
CA LEU A 128 7.39 -21.96 16.01
C LEU A 128 6.74 -23.34 16.22
N THR A 129 5.93 -23.81 15.27
CA THR A 129 5.17 -25.07 15.37
C THR A 129 5.25 -25.87 14.07
N GLU A 130 5.13 -27.20 14.16
CA GLU A 130 5.00 -28.09 12.98
C GLU A 130 3.64 -28.01 12.28
N GLY A 131 2.69 -27.25 12.84
CA GLY A 131 1.38 -26.93 12.25
C GLY A 131 1.07 -25.44 12.30
N VAL A 132 -0.21 -25.08 12.46
CA VAL A 132 -0.65 -23.69 12.67
C VAL A 132 -0.09 -23.16 13.99
N GLU A 133 0.45 -21.94 14.00
CA GLU A 133 1.00 -21.26 15.18
C GLU A 133 -0.11 -20.77 16.14
N VAL A 134 -1.02 -21.64 16.56
CA VAL A 134 -2.10 -21.31 17.49
C VAL A 134 -1.53 -20.73 18.79
N GLY A 135 -2.09 -19.60 19.24
CA GLY A 135 -1.63 -18.87 20.43
C GLY A 135 -0.61 -17.76 20.14
N TYR A 136 -0.13 -17.66 18.89
CA TYR A 136 0.67 -16.55 18.40
C TYR A 136 -0.16 -15.61 17.52
N SER A 137 0.40 -14.45 17.17
CA SER A 137 -0.27 -13.45 16.33
C SER A 137 0.69 -12.84 15.33
N ASN A 138 0.13 -12.32 14.24
CA ASN A 138 0.80 -11.33 13.43
C ASN A 138 0.49 -9.93 13.97
N LEU A 139 1.47 -9.04 13.93
CA LEU A 139 1.25 -7.61 14.08
C LEU A 139 0.92 -7.06 12.69
N ALA A 140 -0.36 -6.78 12.48
CA ALA A 140 -0.88 -6.24 11.24
C ALA A 140 -0.70 -4.71 11.27
N VAL A 141 0.15 -4.17 10.39
CA VAL A 141 0.45 -2.74 10.28
C VAL A 141 -0.23 -2.17 9.03
N PHE A 142 -1.32 -1.43 9.25
CA PHE A 142 -2.10 -0.79 8.19
C PHE A 142 -1.54 0.61 7.89
N PHE A 143 -1.02 0.80 6.69
CA PHE A 143 -0.55 2.08 6.20
C PHE A 143 -1.67 2.89 5.53
N GLY A 144 -1.78 4.17 5.90
CA GLY A 144 -2.66 5.14 5.28
C GLY A 144 -2.04 5.73 4.02
N GLY A 145 -2.71 5.63 2.88
CA GLY A 145 -2.24 6.17 1.60
C GLY A 145 -1.79 5.07 0.63
N CYS A 146 -1.89 5.35 -0.67
CA CYS A 146 -1.55 4.42 -1.75
C CYS A 146 -1.12 5.25 -2.96
N MET A 147 -0.23 4.71 -3.79
CA MET A 147 0.15 5.31 -5.07
C MET A 147 -0.91 5.10 -6.18
N LEU A 148 -1.95 4.30 -5.89
CA LEU A 148 -3.06 4.01 -6.80
C LEU A 148 -4.38 4.63 -6.32
N ASN A 149 -5.37 4.61 -7.21
CA ASN A 149 -6.73 5.07 -6.93
C ASN A 149 -7.79 4.06 -7.37
N CYS A 150 -7.66 2.78 -7.01
CA CYS A 150 -8.63 1.77 -7.44
C CYS A 150 -10.04 2.10 -6.92
N LEU A 151 -11.02 2.26 -7.82
CA LEU A 151 -12.40 2.67 -7.48
C LEU A 151 -13.19 1.59 -6.71
N PHE A 152 -12.65 0.38 -6.63
CA PHE A 152 -13.20 -0.78 -5.92
C PHE A 152 -12.39 -1.13 -4.66
N CYS A 153 -11.48 -0.25 -4.23
CA CYS A 153 -10.62 -0.50 -3.07
C CYS A 153 -11.47 -0.70 -1.81
N GLN A 154 -11.32 -1.87 -1.18
CA GLN A 154 -12.04 -2.20 0.07
C GLN A 154 -11.47 -1.47 1.30
N ASN A 155 -10.20 -1.06 1.24
CA ASN A 155 -9.51 -0.32 2.30
C ASN A 155 -9.55 1.20 2.07
N PHE A 156 -10.64 1.74 1.50
CA PHE A 156 -10.70 3.13 1.02
C PHE A 156 -10.36 4.18 2.11
N GLU A 157 -10.54 3.84 3.39
CA GLU A 157 -10.22 4.62 4.58
C GLU A 157 -8.76 5.08 4.59
N HIS A 158 -7.86 4.33 3.94
CA HIS A 158 -6.47 4.74 3.77
C HIS A 158 -6.36 6.13 3.10
N LYS A 159 -7.28 6.49 2.21
CA LYS A 159 -7.32 7.80 1.53
C LYS A 159 -7.83 8.89 2.46
N GLU A 160 -8.83 8.57 3.29
CA GLU A 160 -9.34 9.50 4.29
C GLU A 160 -8.30 9.86 5.35
N MET A 161 -7.47 8.89 5.78
CA MET A 161 -6.36 9.13 6.70
C MET A 161 -5.41 10.19 6.15
N VAL A 162 -5.00 10.06 4.88
CA VAL A 162 -4.13 11.04 4.22
C VAL A 162 -4.82 12.39 4.06
N ALA A 163 -6.08 12.40 3.60
CA ALA A 163 -6.86 13.62 3.44
C ALA A 163 -7.00 14.41 4.75
N LYS A 164 -7.25 13.72 5.87
CA LYS A 164 -7.31 14.31 7.21
C LYS A 164 -5.95 14.86 7.66
N ALA A 165 -4.87 14.10 7.43
CA ALA A 165 -3.52 14.54 7.74
C ALA A 165 -3.09 15.80 6.98
N LEU A 166 -3.44 15.90 5.69
CA LEU A 166 -3.17 17.11 4.89
C LEU A 166 -3.89 18.36 5.41
N LYS A 167 -5.00 18.18 6.13
CA LYS A 167 -5.76 19.26 6.80
C LYS A 167 -5.29 19.52 8.24
N GLY A 168 -4.17 18.94 8.67
CA GLY A 168 -3.61 19.08 10.02
C GLY A 168 -4.14 18.09 11.05
N GLY A 169 -4.97 17.11 10.64
CA GLY A 169 -5.52 16.09 11.53
C GLY A 169 -4.61 14.86 11.65
N PHE A 170 -3.93 14.68 12.78
CA PHE A 170 -2.95 13.61 12.99
C PHE A 170 -3.40 12.49 13.95
N LYS A 171 -4.70 12.19 14.02
CA LYS A 171 -5.24 11.18 14.96
C LYS A 171 -4.76 9.74 14.72
N THR A 172 -4.13 9.45 13.57
CA THR A 172 -3.67 8.12 13.16
C THR A 172 -2.16 8.12 12.88
N LEU A 173 -1.37 8.78 13.73
CA LEU A 173 0.09 8.71 13.67
C LEU A 173 0.61 7.60 14.57
N VAL A 174 1.39 6.69 14.00
CA VAL A 174 2.03 5.58 14.71
C VAL A 174 3.54 5.77 14.70
N SER A 175 4.20 5.49 15.81
CA SER A 175 5.66 5.54 15.91
C SER A 175 6.30 4.28 15.31
N VAL A 176 7.43 4.46 14.60
CA VAL A 176 8.26 3.33 14.15
C VAL A 176 8.71 2.47 15.34
N ASP A 177 9.13 3.11 16.43
CA ASP A 177 9.68 2.39 17.59
C ASP A 177 8.60 1.65 18.38
N GLU A 178 7.38 2.19 18.44
CA GLU A 178 6.22 1.52 19.03
C GLU A 178 5.91 0.20 18.32
N VAL A 179 5.89 0.20 16.98
CA VAL A 179 5.66 -1.02 16.19
C VAL A 179 6.78 -2.04 16.42
N VAL A 180 8.03 -1.58 16.51
CA VAL A 180 9.17 -2.46 16.80
C VAL A 180 9.03 -3.08 18.19
N GLU A 181 8.71 -2.29 19.21
CA GLU A 181 8.52 -2.77 20.58
C GLU A 181 7.43 -3.85 20.67
N VAL A 182 6.24 -3.57 20.11
CA VAL A 182 5.14 -4.55 20.07
C VAL A 182 5.53 -5.78 19.25
N GLY A 183 6.18 -5.57 18.11
CA GLY A 183 6.64 -6.65 17.23
C GLY A 183 7.66 -7.58 17.86
N LEU A 184 8.41 -7.13 18.87
CA LEU A 184 9.39 -7.95 19.60
C LEU A 184 8.75 -8.87 20.64
N SER A 185 7.51 -8.63 21.07
CA SER A 185 6.76 -9.48 22.01
C SER A 185 6.79 -10.95 21.61
N ASP A 186 7.00 -11.87 22.55
CA ASP A 186 7.09 -13.32 22.27
C ASP A 186 5.78 -13.92 21.72
N LYS A 187 4.65 -13.23 21.89
CA LYS A 187 3.36 -13.62 21.28
C LYS A 187 3.25 -13.23 19.81
N VAL A 188 4.11 -12.35 19.30
CA VAL A 188 4.12 -11.93 17.90
C VAL A 188 5.13 -12.77 17.14
N SER A 189 4.71 -13.58 16.19
CA SER A 189 5.65 -14.36 15.36
C SER A 189 5.94 -13.71 14.01
N CYS A 190 5.13 -12.71 13.60
CA CYS A 190 5.38 -11.97 12.37
C CYS A 190 4.85 -10.52 12.32
N VAL A 191 5.63 -9.73 11.57
CA VAL A 191 5.49 -8.39 10.98
C VAL A 191 4.70 -8.26 9.67
N CYS A 192 3.41 -7.92 9.60
CA CYS A 192 2.70 -7.83 8.31
C CYS A 192 2.36 -6.39 7.93
N PHE A 193 3.00 -5.87 6.88
CA PHE A 193 2.73 -4.52 6.35
C PHE A 193 1.68 -4.57 5.25
N PHE A 194 0.58 -3.83 5.40
CA PHE A 194 -0.54 -3.83 4.46
C PHE A 194 -1.32 -2.49 4.54
N GLY A 195 -2.50 -2.43 3.93
CA GLY A 195 -3.45 -1.33 4.10
C GLY A 195 -3.78 -0.64 2.79
N GLY A 196 -3.43 0.63 2.67
CA GLY A 196 -3.44 1.33 1.38
C GLY A 196 -2.35 0.78 0.46
N ASP A 197 -1.09 0.95 0.87
CA ASP A 197 0.09 0.28 0.32
C ASP A 197 1.32 0.58 1.20
N PRO A 198 2.27 -0.33 1.40
CA PRO A 198 3.51 -0.04 2.12
C PRO A 198 4.48 0.85 1.34
N GLY A 199 4.43 0.89 0.00
CA GLY A 199 5.37 1.62 -0.84
C GLY A 199 5.49 3.12 -0.55
N PRO A 200 4.40 3.88 -0.35
CA PRO A 200 4.49 5.29 0.03
C PRO A 200 5.16 5.53 1.38
N HIS A 201 5.14 4.53 2.28
CA HIS A 201 5.80 4.52 3.60
C HIS A 201 7.06 3.65 3.61
N ALA A 202 7.64 3.34 2.45
CA ALA A 202 8.75 2.40 2.35
C ALA A 202 9.93 2.74 3.30
N PRO A 203 10.36 4.01 3.48
CA PRO A 203 11.43 4.33 4.43
C PRO A 203 11.10 3.89 5.86
N GLN A 204 9.88 4.14 6.35
CA GLN A 204 9.44 3.74 7.68
C GLN A 204 9.27 2.24 7.79
N ALA A 205 8.63 1.61 6.80
CA ALA A 205 8.36 0.19 6.80
C ALA A 205 9.66 -0.65 6.78
N LEU A 206 10.64 -0.24 5.95
CA LEU A 206 11.97 -0.84 5.91
C LEU A 206 12.76 -0.56 7.21
N ALA A 207 12.60 0.60 7.83
CA ALA A 207 13.22 0.89 9.13
C ALA A 207 12.67 -0.02 10.24
N ILE A 208 11.34 -0.20 10.31
CA ILE A 208 10.68 -1.14 11.24
C ILE A 208 11.20 -2.55 10.99
N ALA A 209 11.15 -3.03 9.75
CA ALA A 209 11.60 -4.37 9.40
C ALA A 209 13.07 -4.61 9.78
N ARG A 210 13.97 -3.68 9.43
CA ARG A 210 15.40 -3.80 9.73
C ARG A 210 15.67 -3.81 11.24
N LYS A 211 15.01 -2.95 12.01
CA LYS A 211 15.12 -2.92 13.47
C LYS A 211 14.61 -4.21 14.09
N LEU A 212 13.42 -4.66 13.68
CA LEU A 212 12.81 -5.90 14.16
C LEU A 212 13.74 -7.09 13.94
N LEU A 213 14.20 -7.29 12.70
CA LEU A 213 15.05 -8.43 12.34
C LEU A 213 16.40 -8.40 13.06
N THR A 214 16.98 -7.22 13.25
CA THR A 214 18.23 -7.07 14.00
C THR A 214 18.05 -7.43 15.47
N LEU A 215 17.00 -6.90 16.12
CA LEU A 215 16.75 -7.06 17.54
C LEU A 215 16.19 -8.45 17.90
N SER A 216 15.61 -9.16 16.94
CA SER A 216 15.10 -10.51 17.10
C SER A 216 16.04 -11.58 16.54
N SER A 217 17.32 -11.28 16.36
CA SER A 217 18.29 -12.24 15.85
C SER A 217 18.27 -13.54 16.66
N GLY A 218 18.16 -14.68 15.98
CA GLY A 218 18.03 -16.00 16.61
C GLY A 218 16.61 -16.40 17.04
N LYS A 219 15.60 -15.52 16.94
CA LYS A 219 14.19 -15.85 17.16
C LYS A 219 13.45 -16.00 15.82
N VAL A 220 12.37 -16.79 15.81
CA VAL A 220 11.44 -16.83 14.68
C VAL A 220 10.62 -15.53 14.69
N LYS A 221 11.03 -14.57 13.85
CA LYS A 221 10.26 -13.36 13.51
C LYS A 221 10.27 -13.18 12.01
N ARG A 222 9.09 -13.15 11.39
CA ARG A 222 8.98 -12.93 9.94
C ARG A 222 8.55 -11.51 9.64
N VAL A 223 8.88 -11.02 8.46
CA VAL A 223 8.32 -9.80 7.87
C VAL A 223 7.66 -10.18 6.55
N CYS A 224 6.45 -9.69 6.34
CA CYS A 224 5.64 -9.91 5.14
C CYS A 224 5.08 -8.57 4.65
N TRP A 225 4.84 -8.50 3.34
CA TRP A 225 4.36 -7.29 2.68
C TRP A 225 3.16 -7.62 1.80
N GLU A 226 2.08 -6.87 1.98
CA GLU A 226 0.97 -6.81 1.03
C GLU A 226 1.04 -5.49 0.27
N THR A 227 1.44 -5.57 -0.99
CA THR A 227 1.69 -4.43 -1.86
C THR A 227 0.97 -4.58 -3.20
N ASN A 228 0.71 -3.47 -3.90
CA ASN A 228 0.28 -3.47 -5.30
C ASN A 228 1.42 -3.77 -6.31
N GLY A 229 2.69 -3.79 -5.87
CA GLY A 229 3.84 -4.17 -6.69
C GLY A 229 4.41 -3.08 -7.60
N LEU A 230 4.05 -1.81 -7.38
CA LEU A 230 4.45 -0.67 -8.22
C LEU A 230 5.48 0.26 -7.55
N GLU A 231 6.12 -0.22 -6.50
CA GLU A 231 7.28 0.44 -5.91
C GLU A 231 8.45 0.49 -6.90
N ASN A 232 9.38 1.39 -6.63
CA ASN A 232 10.67 1.38 -7.29
C ASN A 232 11.34 -0.02 -7.15
N PRO A 233 11.94 -0.58 -8.21
CA PRO A 233 12.61 -1.88 -8.13
C PRO A 233 13.66 -1.98 -7.01
N SER A 234 14.36 -0.90 -6.67
CA SER A 234 15.31 -0.89 -5.55
C SER A 234 14.62 -1.02 -4.19
N VAL A 235 13.47 -0.37 -4.01
CA VAL A 235 12.63 -0.50 -2.81
C VAL A 235 12.08 -1.92 -2.71
N MET A 236 11.54 -2.45 -3.82
CA MET A 236 11.05 -3.83 -3.88
C MET A 236 12.15 -4.84 -3.57
N SER A 237 13.37 -4.61 -4.06
CA SER A 237 14.53 -5.45 -3.76
C SER A 237 14.84 -5.48 -2.25
N GLU A 238 14.80 -4.32 -1.57
CA GLU A 238 15.00 -4.28 -0.12
C GLU A 238 13.86 -4.96 0.64
N MET A 239 12.61 -4.78 0.24
CA MET A 239 11.46 -5.48 0.83
C MET A 239 11.62 -7.01 0.68
N ALA A 240 11.99 -7.47 -0.51
CA ALA A 240 12.23 -8.88 -0.78
C ALA A 240 13.38 -9.46 0.07
N LYS A 241 14.50 -8.74 0.23
CA LYS A 241 15.62 -9.17 1.08
C LYS A 241 15.24 -9.35 2.55
N MET A 242 14.32 -8.52 3.05
CA MET A 242 13.84 -8.59 4.44
C MET A 242 12.77 -9.66 4.66
N THR A 243 12.27 -10.26 3.57
CA THR A 243 11.25 -11.30 3.62
C THR A 243 11.90 -12.65 3.91
N LEU A 244 12.00 -13.03 5.19
CA LEU A 244 12.73 -14.23 5.63
C LEU A 244 12.15 -15.56 5.12
N SER A 245 10.88 -15.58 4.70
CA SER A 245 10.17 -16.72 4.09
C SER A 245 9.33 -16.17 2.92
N PRO A 246 9.12 -16.86 1.78
CA PRO A 246 8.79 -16.23 0.49
C PRO A 246 7.36 -15.69 0.39
N LEU A 247 6.99 -14.74 1.25
CA LEU A 247 5.69 -14.08 1.27
C LEU A 247 5.88 -12.58 1.04
N LEU A 248 6.30 -12.27 -0.18
CA LEU A 248 6.03 -10.97 -0.79
C LEU A 248 4.72 -11.12 -1.56
N LYS A 249 3.63 -10.56 -1.02
CA LYS A 249 2.33 -10.55 -1.70
C LYS A 249 2.23 -9.29 -2.55
N ALA A 250 2.46 -9.46 -3.84
CA ALA A 250 2.14 -8.44 -4.84
C ALA A 250 0.74 -8.71 -5.40
N GLY A 251 -0.24 -7.90 -4.99
CA GLY A 251 -1.60 -7.92 -5.51
C GLY A 251 -1.69 -7.14 -6.81
N PHE A 252 -1.63 -7.83 -7.95
CA PHE A 252 -1.94 -7.26 -9.27
C PHE A 252 -3.46 -7.13 -9.44
N HIS A 253 -4.07 -6.21 -8.69
CA HIS A 253 -5.52 -5.98 -8.75
C HIS A 253 -5.88 -4.77 -9.60
N CYS A 254 -4.92 -3.92 -9.95
CA CYS A 254 -5.16 -2.65 -10.65
C CYS A 254 -4.20 -2.50 -11.83
N TRP A 255 -4.74 -2.06 -12.97
CA TRP A 255 -3.97 -1.76 -14.17
C TRP A 255 -3.47 -0.31 -14.07
N VAL A 256 -2.16 -0.10 -14.13
CA VAL A 256 -1.60 1.24 -14.37
C VAL A 256 -1.73 1.51 -15.86
N LEU A 257 -2.59 2.47 -16.21
CA LEU A 257 -2.69 2.95 -17.58
C LEU A 257 -1.60 4.00 -17.79
N SER A 258 -0.37 3.57 -18.08
CA SER A 258 0.67 4.47 -18.60
C SER A 258 0.52 4.59 -20.11
N ASP A 259 0.59 5.81 -20.63
CA ASP A 259 0.63 6.07 -22.08
C ASP A 259 2.01 5.76 -22.69
N THR A 260 2.95 5.22 -21.89
CA THR A 260 4.23 4.70 -22.35
C THR A 260 4.12 3.25 -22.82
N PRO A 261 4.52 2.94 -24.07
CA PRO A 261 4.60 1.56 -24.55
C PRO A 261 5.67 0.78 -23.76
N PRO A 262 5.55 -0.56 -23.69
CA PRO A 262 6.52 -1.44 -23.03
C PRO A 262 7.91 -1.41 -23.68
#